data_AF-A0A971L5L4-F1
#
_entry.id   AF-A0A971L5L4-F1
#
_cell.length_a   1.000
_cell.length_b   1.000
_cell.length_c   1.000
_cell.angle_alpha   90.00
_cell.angle_beta   90.00
_cell.angle_gamma   90.00
#
_symmetry.space_group_name_H-M   'P 1'
#
loop_
_entity.id
_entity.type
_entity.pdbx_description
1 polymer ?
#
loop_
_entity_poly.entity_id
_entity_poly.type
_entity_poly.pdbx_seq_one_letter_code
_entity_poly.pdbx_strand_id
1 'polypeptide(L)' 'MTKEIQRNLLRERKGLLEQWTYAPEKERPYLLVRIMDIDEQLELGKSKLKHRARFPKRFVV' A
#
# COMPACT_ATOMS: atom_id res chain seq x y z
N MET A 1 -8.23 2.73 -5.61
CA MET A 1 -8.18 2.87 -4.14
C MET A 1 -8.72 4.24 -3.77
N THR A 2 -9.59 4.35 -2.77
CA THR A 2 -10.08 5.66 -2.33
C THR A 2 -8.99 6.35 -1.49
N LYS A 3 -9.01 7.69 -1.44
CA LYS A 3 -8.04 8.48 -0.65
C LYS A 3 -8.09 8.13 0.85
N GLU A 4 -9.26 7.74 1.34
CA GLU A 4 -9.48 7.33 2.72
C GLU A 4 -8.82 5.98 3.04
N ILE A 5 -9.02 4.96 2.19
CA ILE A 5 -8.36 3.66 2.33
C ILE A 5 -6.84 3.83 2.31
N GLN A 6 -6.32 4.66 1.39
CA GLN A 6 -4.89 4.94 1.31
C GLN A 6 -4.36 5.61 2.60
N ARG A 7 -5.09 6.58 3.17
CA ARG A 7 -4.70 7.21 4.44
C ARG A 7 -4.69 6.21 5.59
N ASN A 8 -5.68 5.32 5.65
CA ASN A 8 -5.77 4.32 6.70
C ASN A 8 -4.60 3.33 6.62
N LEU A 9 -4.28 2.83 5.43
CA LEU A 9 -3.13 1.96 5.19
C LEU A 9 -1.80 2.64 5.58
N LEU A 10 -1.62 3.92 5.25
CA LEU A 10 -0.42 4.67 5.66
C LEU A 10 -0.32 4.85 7.17
N ARG A 11 -1.44 5.08 7.86
CA ARG A 11 -1.48 5.14 9.33
C ARG A 11 -1.16 3.80 9.96
N GLU A 12 -1.75 2.72 9.46
CA GLU A 12 -1.50 1.36 9.92
C GLU A 12 -0.03 0.99 9.75
N ARG A 13 0.53 1.20 8.55
CA ARG A 13 1.96 0.98 8.27
C ARG A 13 2.86 1.71 9.25
N LYS A 14 2.56 2.98 9.54
CA LYS A 14 3.33 3.76 10.51
C LYS A 14 3.27 3.13 11.90
N GLY A 15 2.10 2.73 12.37
CA GLY A 15 1.93 2.05 13.66
C GLY A 15 2.68 0.72 13.72
N LEU A 16 2.68 -0.07 12.64
CA LEU A 16 3.41 -1.34 12.57
C LEU A 16 4.93 -1.14 12.61
N LEU A 17 5.44 -0.08 11.98
CA LEU A 17 6.87 0.27 12.05
C LEU A 17 7.29 0.76 13.45
N GLU A 18 6.40 1.49 14.14
CA GLU A 18 6.62 1.87 15.54
C GLU A 18 6.64 0.62 16.44
N GLN A 19 5.68 -0.30 16.25
CA GLN A 19 5.64 -1.58 16.96
C GLN A 19 6.87 -2.44 16.70
N TRP A 20 7.34 -2.50 15.45
CA TRP A 20 8.54 -3.26 15.04
C TRP A 20 9.76 -2.94 15.90
N THR A 21 9.92 -1.66 16.25
CA THR A 21 11.08 -1.16 17.02
C THR A 21 11.18 -1.85 18.39
N TYR A 22 10.05 -2.21 18.98
CA TYR A 22 9.97 -2.80 20.33
C TYR A 22 9.49 -4.25 20.34
N ALA A 23 9.11 -4.79 19.19
CA ALA A 23 8.52 -6.13 19.09
C ALA A 23 9.55 -7.23 19.41
N PRO A 24 9.15 -8.27 20.16
CA PRO A 24 9.98 -9.45 20.39
C PRO A 24 10.19 -10.22 19.07
N GLU A 25 11.28 -10.96 18.96
CA GLU A 25 11.64 -11.69 17.72
C GLU A 25 10.55 -12.63 17.21
N LYS A 26 9.74 -13.18 18.12
CA LYS A 26 8.63 -14.07 17.81
C LYS A 26 7.51 -13.36 17.04
N GLU A 27 7.33 -12.05 17.25
CA GLU A 27 6.28 -11.24 16.64
C GLU A 27 6.74 -10.54 15.36
N ARG A 28 8.06 -10.35 15.20
CA ARG A 28 8.65 -9.69 14.02
C ARG A 28 8.17 -10.31 12.70
N PRO A 29 8.19 -11.63 12.48
CA PRO A 29 7.71 -12.20 11.20
C PRO A 29 6.29 -11.77 10.83
N TYR A 30 5.38 -11.71 11.80
CA TYR A 30 3.99 -11.32 11.57
C TYR A 30 3.86 -9.83 11.21
N LEU A 31 4.60 -8.98 11.91
CA LEU A 31 4.65 -7.55 11.60
C LEU A 31 5.23 -7.30 10.21
N LEU A 32 6.29 -8.03 9.83
CA LEU A 32 6.92 -7.91 8.51
C LEU A 32 5.94 -8.25 7.39
N VAL A 33 5.25 -9.40 7.51
CA VAL A 33 4.25 -9.83 6.53
C VAL A 33 3.16 -8.79 6.36
N ARG A 34 2.67 -8.21 7.46
CA ARG A 34 1.61 -7.19 7.39
C ARG A 34 2.11 -5.89 6.77
N ILE A 35 3.33 -5.45 7.09
CA ILE A 35 3.93 -4.26 6.46
C ILE A 35 4.10 -4.47 4.95
N MET A 36 4.56 -5.65 4.53
CA MET A 36 4.71 -5.99 3.11
C MET A 36 3.37 -6.02 2.36
N ASP A 37 2.33 -6.61 2.95
CA ASP A 37 0.97 -6.61 2.39
C ASP A 37 0.44 -5.18 2.19
N ILE A 38 0.64 -4.30 3.17
CA ILE A 38 0.26 -2.88 3.03
C ILE A 38 1.05 -2.19 1.92
N ASP A 39 2.36 -2.43 1.82
CA ASP A 39 3.21 -1.85 0.78
C ASP A 39 2.77 -2.31 -0.62
N GLU A 40 2.41 -3.59 -0.79
CA GLU A 40 1.84 -4.11 -2.02
C GLU A 40 0.50 -3.45 -2.35
N GLN A 41 -0.43 -3.35 -1.39
CA GLN A 41 -1.73 -2.70 -1.60
C GLN A 41 -1.59 -1.22 -1.99
N LEU A 42 -0.64 -0.51 -1.37
CA LEU A 42 -0.31 0.87 -1.72
C LEU A 42 0.23 0.98 -3.15
N GLU A 43 1.09 0.06 -3.57
CA GLU A 43 1.67 0.07 -4.92
C GLU A 43 0.64 -0.32 -6.01
N LEU A 44 -0.20 -1.32 -5.75
CA LEU A 44 -1.32 -1.68 -6.61
C LEU A 44 -2.33 -0.53 -6.72
N GLY A 45 -2.56 0.19 -5.62
CA GLY A 45 -3.40 1.38 -5.58
C GLY A 45 -2.90 2.50 -6.50
N LYS A 46 -1.58 2.74 -6.55
CA LYS A 46 -0.95 3.70 -7.48
C LYS A 46 -0.99 3.23 -8.94
N SER A 47 -0.85 1.93 -9.16
CA SER A 47 -0.82 1.33 -10.49
C SER A 47 -2.15 1.46 -11.24
N LYS A 48 -3.29 1.33 -10.53
CA LYS A 48 -4.63 1.60 -11.10
C LYS A 48 -4.84 3.07 -11.50
N LEU A 49 -4.14 4.01 -10.87
CA LEU A 49 -4.13 5.44 -11.23
C LEU A 49 -3.27 5.70 -12.48
N LYS A 50 -2.10 5.05 -12.60
CA LYS A 50 -1.23 5.16 -13.78
C LYS A 50 -1.86 4.58 -15.06
N HIS A 51 -2.69 3.54 -14.94
CA HIS A 51 -3.36 2.93 -16.10
C HIS A 51 -4.52 3.76 -16.66
N ARG A 52 -5.12 4.65 -15.85
CA ARG A 52 -6.14 5.62 -16.32
C ARG A 52 -5.55 6.82 -17.04
N ALA A 53 -4.26 7.12 -16.85
CA ALA A 53 -3.58 8.23 -17.52
C ALA A 53 -2.97 7.86 -18.88
N ARG A 54 -3.07 6.60 -19.32
CA ARG A 54 -2.35 6.07 -20.49
C ARG A 54 -3.24 5.47 -21.59
N PHE A 55 -4.46 5.97 -21.74
CA PHE A 55 -5.20 5.79 -23.00
C PHE A 55 -5.08 7.07 -23.83
N PRO A 56 -4.19 7.14 -24.83
CA PRO A 56 -4.37 8.12 -25.89
C PRO A 56 -5.66 7.73 -26.63
N LYS A 57 -6.58 8.69 -26.76
CA LYS A 57 -7.77 8.58 -27.62
C LYS A 57 -7.30 8.25 -29.03
N ARG A 58 -7.32 6.98 -29.42
CA ARG A 58 -7.37 6.62 -30.83
C ARG A 58 -8.83 6.75 -31.25
N PHE A 59 -9.16 7.93 -31.79
CA PHE A 59 -10.27 8.06 -32.73
C PHE A 59 -9.98 7.07 -33.86
N VAL A 60 -10.92 6.17 -34.13
CA VAL A 60 -10.96 5.41 -35.38
C VAL A 60 -12.20 5.91 -36.10
N VAL A 61 -11.94 6.40 -37.31
CA VAL A 61 -12.86 6.98 -38.30
C VAL A 61 -13.85 5.94 -38.79
#